data_AF-A0A6J1FG58-F1
#
_entry.id   AF-A0A6J1FG58-F1
#
_cell.length_a   1.000
_cell.length_b   1.000
_cell.length_c   1.000
_cell.angle_alpha   90.00
_cell.angle_beta   90.00
_cell.angle_gamma   90.00
#
_symmetry.space_group_name_H-M   'P 1'
#
loop_
_entity.id
_entity.type
_entity.pdbx_description
1 polymer ?
#
loop_
_entity_poly.entity_id
_entity_poly.type
_entity_poly.pdbx_seq_one_letter_code
_entity_poly.pdbx_strand_id
1 'polypeptide(L)'
;MASTAKEQSAMASSNSDDSQEQQHYSYAAQLVTLSVLPMTLQAAFELGLFEILAKAGDGAELSPTEIAAKITTSNPDAASMIDRILRLMAAHSVVGCSVIIDENGNQQRLYSLMPVTKYFIPNEDGVSLGPIVSMIQDKVFLHSWSELKNAVIEGGVPFNRAHGGVHAFEYPRLDQRFNQIFNNAMINYSTTAIKAVVKCYNGFANLKQLVDVGGGLGVTLKIITSAYPSIKGINFDLPHVIQDAPSYPGVEHVGGDMFEKVPEGDAIFIKWILHDWSDEHCVKLLKNCYSAIPDDGKVIVMEGVVPTVPETTAAEKAISQGDLLMMTQNPGGKERSRDEFKALATKAGFKHIKLVCFLCNFWIIEFLK
;
A
#
# COMPACT_ATOMS: atom_id res chain seq x y z
N MET A 1 -22.18 11.66 40.91
CA MET A 1 -20.76 11.28 41.11
C MET A 1 -20.56 9.96 41.87
N ALA A 2 -21.59 9.29 42.41
CA ALA A 2 -21.41 8.02 43.13
C ALA A 2 -21.61 6.75 42.28
N SER A 3 -22.12 6.83 41.03
CA SER A 3 -22.35 5.65 40.17
C SER A 3 -21.12 5.27 39.34
N THR A 4 -20.34 6.24 38.87
CA THR A 4 -19.12 6.01 38.05
C THR A 4 -17.99 5.33 38.82
N ALA A 5 -17.87 5.60 40.13
CA ALA A 5 -16.87 4.94 40.98
C ALA A 5 -17.20 3.45 41.24
N LYS A 6 -18.49 3.07 41.19
CA LYS A 6 -18.92 1.67 41.33
C LYS A 6 -18.76 0.87 40.05
N GLU A 7 -18.92 1.49 38.88
CA GLU A 7 -18.72 0.84 37.58
C GLU A 7 -17.24 0.56 37.29
N GLN A 8 -16.33 1.47 37.64
CA GLN A 8 -14.88 1.21 37.54
C GLN A 8 -14.38 0.16 38.55
N SER A 9 -15.02 0.06 39.73
CA SER A 9 -14.67 -0.93 40.76
C SER A 9 -15.07 -2.36 40.39
N ALA A 10 -16.09 -2.58 39.56
CA ALA A 10 -16.50 -3.92 39.13
C ALA A 10 -15.51 -4.54 38.12
N MET A 11 -14.79 -3.72 37.36
CA MET A 11 -13.77 -4.15 36.41
C MET A 11 -12.44 -4.56 37.05
N ALA A 12 -12.21 -4.21 38.32
CA ALA A 12 -10.90 -4.34 38.98
C ALA A 12 -10.80 -5.51 39.98
N SER A 13 -11.82 -6.37 40.08
CA SER A 13 -11.88 -7.45 41.08
C SER A 13 -11.90 -8.87 40.51
N SER A 14 -11.33 -9.09 39.33
CA SER A 14 -11.22 -10.43 38.74
C SER A 14 -9.84 -11.04 39.02
N ASN A 15 -9.79 -12.35 39.25
CA ASN A 15 -8.52 -13.09 39.36
C ASN A 15 -7.67 -12.85 38.09
N SER A 16 -6.35 -13.01 38.18
CA SER A 16 -5.45 -12.80 37.04
C SER A 16 -5.86 -13.58 35.79
N ASP A 17 -6.40 -14.78 35.98
CA ASP A 17 -6.82 -15.67 34.90
C ASP A 17 -8.12 -15.18 34.24
N ASP A 18 -9.11 -14.75 35.04
CA ASP A 18 -10.34 -14.11 34.55
C ASP A 18 -10.04 -12.82 33.77
N SER A 19 -9.01 -12.08 34.19
CA SER A 19 -8.57 -10.85 33.51
C SER A 19 -7.93 -11.12 32.15
N GLN A 20 -7.20 -12.23 32.00
CA GLN A 20 -6.59 -12.64 30.72
C GLN A 20 -7.64 -13.18 29.76
N GLU A 21 -8.58 -14.01 30.25
CA GLU A 21 -9.68 -14.51 29.43
C GLU A 21 -10.54 -13.36 28.87
N GLN A 22 -10.84 -12.36 29.69
CA GLN A 22 -11.56 -11.16 29.25
C GLN A 22 -10.79 -10.39 28.16
N GLN A 23 -9.47 -10.29 28.26
CA GLN A 23 -8.63 -9.65 27.23
C GLN A 23 -8.64 -10.46 25.92
N HIS A 24 -8.54 -11.79 25.99
CA HIS A 24 -8.63 -12.67 24.83
C HIS A 24 -9.99 -12.57 24.14
N TYR A 25 -11.09 -12.57 24.91
CA TYR A 25 -12.43 -12.40 24.37
C TYR A 25 -12.59 -11.03 23.69
N SER A 26 -12.08 -9.97 24.32
CA SER A 26 -12.14 -8.61 23.76
C SER A 26 -11.38 -8.51 22.44
N TYR A 27 -10.21 -9.14 22.34
CA TYR A 27 -9.46 -9.21 21.09
C TYR A 27 -10.20 -10.04 20.03
N ALA A 28 -10.75 -11.21 20.39
CA ALA A 28 -11.55 -12.01 19.47
C ALA A 28 -12.78 -11.26 18.95
N ALA A 29 -13.48 -10.52 19.81
CA ALA A 29 -14.61 -9.67 19.43
C ALA A 29 -14.19 -8.54 18.46
N GLN A 30 -13.02 -7.93 18.67
CA GLN A 30 -12.45 -6.98 17.72
C GLN A 30 -12.21 -7.64 16.35
N LEU A 31 -11.65 -8.86 16.33
CA LEU A 31 -11.36 -9.60 15.09
C LEU A 31 -12.61 -9.84 14.22
N VAL A 32 -13.76 -10.10 14.85
CA VAL A 32 -15.05 -10.31 14.13
C VAL A 32 -15.47 -9.08 13.32
N THR A 33 -15.07 -7.89 13.72
CA THR A 33 -15.51 -6.61 13.11
C THR A 33 -14.40 -5.90 12.34
N LEU A 34 -13.32 -6.60 11.98
CA LEU A 34 -12.13 -6.00 11.34
C LEU A 34 -12.41 -5.24 10.06
N SER A 35 -13.47 -5.58 9.32
CA SER A 35 -13.87 -4.85 8.12
C SER A 35 -14.31 -3.41 8.42
N VAL A 36 -14.78 -3.11 9.63
CA VAL A 36 -15.30 -1.79 9.99
C VAL A 36 -14.19 -0.74 9.93
N LEU A 37 -12.98 -1.04 10.40
CA LEU A 37 -11.87 -0.09 10.41
C LEU A 37 -11.46 0.40 8.99
N PRO A 38 -11.09 -0.46 8.03
CA PRO A 38 -10.68 -0.01 6.70
C PRO A 38 -11.82 0.68 5.93
N MET A 39 -13.07 0.20 6.07
CA MET A 39 -14.21 0.86 5.41
C MET A 39 -14.49 2.25 6.01
N THR A 40 -14.31 2.41 7.32
CA THR A 40 -14.45 3.72 7.98
C THR A 40 -13.30 4.65 7.60
N LEU A 41 -12.08 4.12 7.45
CA LEU A 41 -10.91 4.88 7.00
C LEU A 41 -11.11 5.40 5.57
N GLN A 42 -11.65 4.57 4.67
CA GLN A 42 -12.03 4.98 3.32
C GLN A 42 -13.05 6.13 3.36
N ALA A 43 -14.14 5.99 4.11
CA ALA A 43 -15.15 7.03 4.20
C ALA A 43 -14.59 8.34 4.80
N ALA A 44 -13.73 8.25 5.81
CA ALA A 44 -13.07 9.41 6.40
C ALA A 44 -12.15 10.14 5.40
N PHE A 45 -11.44 9.37 4.56
CA PHE A 45 -10.63 9.91 3.47
C PHE A 45 -11.50 10.57 2.38
N GLU A 46 -12.54 9.89 1.90
CA GLU A 46 -13.44 10.39 0.84
C GLU A 46 -14.24 11.64 1.27
N LEU A 47 -14.60 11.74 2.56
CA LEU A 47 -15.22 12.93 3.15
C LEU A 47 -14.23 14.08 3.39
N GLY A 48 -12.94 13.88 3.16
CA GLY A 48 -11.90 14.90 3.36
C GLY A 48 -11.67 15.26 4.83
N LEU A 49 -12.03 14.37 5.78
CA LEU A 49 -11.97 14.68 7.21
C LEU A 49 -10.54 15.02 7.67
N PHE A 50 -9.55 14.28 7.16
CA PHE A 50 -8.15 14.51 7.50
C PHE A 50 -7.62 15.85 6.97
N GLU A 51 -8.01 16.24 5.76
CA GLU A 51 -7.67 17.56 5.22
C GLU A 51 -8.34 18.69 6.00
N ILE A 52 -9.58 18.51 6.44
CA ILE A 52 -10.29 19.49 7.26
C ILE A 52 -9.55 19.74 8.57
N LEU A 53 -9.12 18.67 9.24
CA LEU A 53 -8.31 18.76 10.45
C LEU A 53 -6.95 19.43 10.16
N ALA A 54 -6.29 19.09 9.05
CA ALA A 54 -5.02 19.70 8.67
C ALA A 54 -5.13 21.20 8.39
N LYS A 55 -6.19 21.62 7.69
CA LYS A 55 -6.45 23.03 7.37
C LYS A 55 -6.80 23.86 8.61
N ALA A 56 -7.14 23.24 9.73
CA ALA A 56 -7.39 23.94 10.99
C ALA A 56 -6.08 24.42 11.67
N GLY A 57 -4.94 23.83 11.31
CA GLY A 57 -3.61 24.21 11.82
C GLY A 57 -3.08 23.25 12.89
N ASP A 58 -1.77 23.39 13.17
CA ASP A 58 -1.07 22.53 14.12
C ASP A 58 -1.63 22.68 15.54
N GLY A 59 -1.97 21.56 16.16
CA GLY A 59 -2.55 21.52 17.51
C GLY A 59 -4.02 21.95 17.60
N ALA A 60 -4.66 22.29 16.47
CA ALA A 60 -6.09 22.59 16.45
C ALA A 60 -6.91 21.33 16.76
N GLU A 61 -8.00 21.53 17.51
CA GLU A 61 -9.00 20.51 17.78
C GLU A 61 -10.35 20.99 17.27
N LEU A 62 -11.03 20.16 16.47
CA LEU A 62 -12.34 20.50 15.92
C LEU A 62 -13.42 19.58 16.47
N SER A 63 -14.58 20.14 16.76
CA SER A 63 -15.77 19.37 17.06
C SER A 63 -16.38 18.75 15.79
N PRO A 64 -17.17 17.67 15.92
CA PRO A 64 -17.90 17.08 14.81
C PRO A 64 -18.83 18.06 14.08
N THR A 65 -19.40 19.04 14.79
CA THR A 65 -20.25 20.08 14.20
C THR A 65 -19.45 21.02 13.31
N GLU A 66 -18.26 21.45 13.76
CA GLU A 66 -17.37 22.30 12.96
C GLU A 66 -16.84 21.57 11.72
N ILE A 67 -16.55 20.27 11.84
CA ILE A 67 -16.14 19.43 10.72
C ILE A 67 -17.30 19.24 9.74
N ALA A 68 -18.51 18.95 10.23
CA ALA A 68 -19.71 18.78 9.41
C ALA A 68 -20.04 20.06 8.62
N ALA A 69 -19.82 21.24 9.21
CA ALA A 69 -20.02 22.53 8.54
C ALA A 69 -19.02 22.78 7.39
N LYS A 70 -17.91 22.04 7.33
CA LYS A 70 -16.87 22.14 6.29
C LYS A 70 -17.01 21.12 5.17
N ILE A 71 -17.97 20.18 5.27
CA ILE A 71 -18.31 19.26 4.18
C ILE A 71 -19.62 19.70 3.51
N THR A 72 -19.75 19.40 2.22
CA THR A 72 -21.01 19.60 1.50
C THR A 72 -21.99 18.50 1.91
N THR A 73 -22.96 18.82 2.76
CA THR A 73 -23.97 17.86 3.23
C THR A 73 -25.32 18.52 3.47
N SER A 74 -26.39 17.80 3.17
CA SER A 74 -27.78 18.14 3.56
C SER A 74 -28.30 17.27 4.70
N ASN A 75 -27.46 16.36 5.22
CA ASN A 75 -27.85 15.41 6.27
C ASN A 75 -27.79 16.08 7.66
N PRO A 76 -28.92 16.23 8.38
CA PRO A 76 -28.93 16.81 9.71
C PRO A 76 -28.13 15.99 10.74
N ASP A 77 -27.93 14.69 10.50
CA ASP A 77 -27.20 13.78 11.39
C ASP A 77 -25.69 13.71 11.09
N ALA A 78 -25.19 14.49 10.13
CA ALA A 78 -23.80 14.41 9.65
C ALA A 78 -22.78 14.57 10.79
N ALA A 79 -22.98 15.54 11.69
CA ALA A 79 -22.09 15.75 12.83
C ALA A 79 -22.04 14.51 13.76
N SER A 80 -23.19 13.89 14.04
CA SER A 80 -23.26 12.68 14.87
C SER A 80 -22.59 11.47 14.20
N MET A 81 -22.73 11.34 12.86
CA MET A 81 -22.05 10.30 12.10
C MET A 81 -20.54 10.51 12.06
N ILE A 82 -20.07 11.73 11.80
CA ILE A 82 -18.65 12.10 11.82
C ILE A 82 -18.03 11.83 13.18
N ASP A 83 -18.73 12.17 14.27
CA ASP A 83 -18.26 11.88 15.63
C ASP A 83 -18.02 10.37 15.82
N ARG A 84 -18.93 9.51 15.35
CA ARG A 84 -18.78 8.05 15.46
C ARG A 84 -17.62 7.52 14.62
N ILE A 85 -17.44 8.07 13.42
CA ILE A 85 -16.32 7.75 12.51
C ILE A 85 -14.99 8.10 13.19
N LEU A 86 -14.85 9.35 13.65
CA LEU A 86 -13.62 9.85 14.23
C LEU A 86 -13.33 9.21 15.60
N ARG A 87 -14.36 8.82 16.36
CA ARG A 87 -14.19 8.05 17.59
C ARG A 87 -13.56 6.68 17.34
N LEU A 88 -13.97 5.98 16.29
CA LEU A 88 -13.33 4.72 15.89
C LEU A 88 -11.87 4.93 15.49
N MET A 89 -11.60 5.99 14.70
CA MET A 89 -10.26 6.37 14.28
C MET A 89 -9.37 6.72 15.48
N ALA A 90 -9.90 7.45 16.46
CA ALA A 90 -9.20 7.79 17.69
C ALA A 90 -8.89 6.54 18.54
N ALA A 91 -9.81 5.57 18.62
CA ALA A 91 -9.58 4.30 19.30
C ALA A 91 -8.44 3.47 18.64
N HIS A 92 -8.12 3.73 17.38
CA HIS A 92 -6.98 3.14 16.66
C HIS A 92 -5.79 4.09 16.55
N SER A 93 -5.76 5.19 17.32
CA SER A 93 -4.72 6.22 17.30
C SER A 93 -4.48 6.86 15.92
N VAL A 94 -5.48 6.83 15.04
CA VAL A 94 -5.43 7.45 13.71
C VAL A 94 -5.64 8.96 13.79
N VAL A 95 -6.39 9.44 14.78
CA VAL A 95 -6.61 10.86 15.11
C VAL A 95 -6.57 11.04 16.63
N GLY A 96 -6.35 12.26 17.11
CA GLY A 96 -6.44 12.61 18.53
C GLY A 96 -7.90 12.81 18.93
N CYS A 97 -8.20 12.63 20.22
CA CYS A 97 -9.54 12.88 20.77
C CYS A 97 -9.41 13.44 22.18
N SER A 98 -9.98 14.62 22.40
CA SER A 98 -10.13 15.27 23.70
C SER A 98 -11.62 15.47 24.02
N VAL A 99 -11.95 15.73 25.28
CA VAL A 99 -13.32 16.02 25.71
C VAL A 99 -13.33 17.34 26.45
N ILE A 100 -14.20 18.24 26.01
CA ILE A 100 -14.53 19.48 26.72
C ILE A 100 -15.94 19.38 27.31
N ILE A 101 -16.21 20.19 28.32
CA ILE A 101 -17.54 20.36 28.91
C ILE A 101 -18.01 21.76 28.52
N ASP A 102 -19.14 21.85 27.83
CA ASP A 102 -19.72 23.14 27.46
C ASP A 102 -20.32 23.87 28.67
N GLU A 103 -20.74 25.13 28.48
CA GLU A 103 -21.34 25.96 29.54
C GLU A 103 -22.61 25.35 30.15
N ASN A 104 -23.28 24.44 29.42
CA ASN A 104 -24.48 23.74 29.86
C ASN A 104 -24.17 22.40 30.57
N GLY A 105 -22.89 22.04 30.71
CA GLY A 105 -22.45 20.79 31.32
C GLY A 105 -22.45 19.58 30.38
N ASN A 106 -22.66 19.77 29.08
CA ASN A 106 -22.63 18.69 28.10
C ASN A 106 -21.19 18.37 27.70
N GLN A 107 -20.88 17.08 27.58
CA GLN A 107 -19.59 16.62 27.07
C GLN A 107 -19.56 16.66 25.55
N GLN A 108 -18.52 17.28 25.00
CA GLN A 108 -18.26 17.34 23.56
C GLN A 108 -16.86 16.80 23.26
N ARG A 109 -16.77 15.88 22.30
CA ARG A 109 -15.48 15.41 21.78
C ARG A 109 -14.93 16.40 20.76
N LEU A 110 -13.63 16.66 20.84
CA LEU A 110 -12.87 17.36 19.82
C LEU A 110 -11.83 16.41 19.24
N TYR A 111 -11.51 16.60 17.96
CA TYR A 111 -10.60 15.74 17.23
C TYR A 111 -9.44 16.54 16.64
N SER A 112 -8.25 15.94 16.65
CA SER A 112 -7.01 16.57 16.18
C SER A 112 -6.19 15.60 15.32
N LEU A 113 -5.21 16.14 14.59
CA LEU A 113 -4.30 15.30 13.80
C LEU A 113 -3.35 14.48 14.69
N MET A 114 -3.03 13.28 14.24
CA MET A 114 -1.96 12.44 14.78
C MET A 114 -0.86 12.25 13.74
N PRO A 115 0.36 11.83 14.15
CA PRO A 115 1.48 11.64 13.20
C PRO A 115 1.17 10.67 12.06
N VAL A 116 0.29 9.68 12.24
CA VAL A 116 -0.12 8.76 11.18
C VAL A 116 -1.09 9.39 10.18
N THR A 117 -1.90 10.37 10.62
CA THR A 117 -2.92 11.03 9.78
C THR A 117 -2.28 11.73 8.58
N LYS A 118 -1.04 12.23 8.72
CA LYS A 118 -0.31 12.92 7.65
C LYS A 118 -0.14 12.07 6.39
N TYR A 119 -0.16 10.74 6.51
CA TYR A 119 -0.03 9.84 5.36
C TYR A 119 -1.33 9.70 4.57
N PHE A 120 -2.46 10.20 5.08
CA PHE A 120 -3.76 10.23 4.40
C PHE A 120 -4.16 11.63 3.93
N ILE A 121 -3.22 12.58 4.01
CA ILE A 121 -3.37 13.95 3.53
C ILE A 121 -2.40 14.13 2.35
N PRO A 122 -2.80 14.77 1.24
CA PRO A 122 -1.87 15.07 0.15
C PRO A 122 -0.63 15.83 0.65
N ASN A 123 0.56 15.29 0.38
CA ASN A 123 1.82 15.92 0.72
C ASN A 123 2.19 17.05 -0.27
N GLU A 124 3.44 17.53 -0.23
CA GLU A 124 3.91 18.58 -1.15
C GLU A 124 3.88 18.20 -2.65
N ASP A 125 3.85 16.91 -2.98
CA ASP A 125 3.70 16.43 -4.36
C ASP A 125 2.23 16.11 -4.71
N GLY A 126 1.30 16.39 -3.79
CA GLY A 126 -0.12 16.06 -3.94
C GLY A 126 -0.42 14.57 -3.77
N VAL A 127 0.47 13.76 -3.17
CA VAL A 127 0.26 12.32 -2.99
C VAL A 127 0.01 11.91 -1.54
N SER A 128 -0.74 10.82 -1.35
CA SER A 128 -1.02 10.22 -0.04
C SER A 128 -1.32 8.71 -0.15
N LEU A 129 -1.54 8.02 0.96
CA LEU A 129 -2.00 6.62 1.00
C LEU A 129 -3.51 6.47 0.79
N GLY A 130 -4.27 7.56 0.79
CA GLY A 130 -5.73 7.51 0.61
C GLY A 130 -6.17 6.81 -0.68
N PRO A 131 -5.57 7.09 -1.85
CA PRO A 131 -5.88 6.38 -3.09
C PRO A 131 -5.62 4.87 -3.05
N ILE A 132 -4.65 4.40 -2.25
CA ILE A 132 -4.45 2.96 -2.01
C ILE A 132 -5.65 2.38 -1.25
N VAL A 133 -6.14 3.08 -0.23
CA VAL A 133 -7.36 2.67 0.49
C VAL A 133 -8.54 2.61 -0.48
N SER A 134 -8.74 3.62 -1.32
CA SER A 134 -9.82 3.60 -2.32
C SER A 134 -9.73 2.41 -3.28
N MET A 135 -8.52 1.97 -3.65
CA MET A 135 -8.32 0.80 -4.52
C MET A 135 -8.59 -0.52 -3.79
N ILE A 136 -7.98 -0.73 -2.61
CA ILE A 136 -8.09 -1.99 -1.87
C ILE A 136 -9.52 -2.22 -1.36
N GLN A 137 -10.21 -1.15 -0.98
CA GLN A 137 -11.60 -1.20 -0.54
C GLN A 137 -12.61 -0.98 -1.67
N ASP A 138 -12.17 -0.91 -2.94
CA ASP A 138 -13.11 -0.89 -4.08
C ASP A 138 -13.87 -2.21 -4.19
N LYS A 139 -15.13 -2.13 -4.63
CA LYS A 139 -16.00 -3.31 -4.80
C LYS A 139 -15.36 -4.38 -5.69
N VAL A 140 -14.56 -3.99 -6.67
CA VAL A 140 -13.88 -4.92 -7.58
C VAL A 140 -12.91 -5.82 -6.81
N PHE A 141 -12.03 -5.27 -5.98
CA PHE A 141 -11.09 -6.07 -5.17
C PHE A 141 -11.75 -6.70 -3.95
N LEU A 142 -12.75 -6.05 -3.35
CA LEU A 142 -13.53 -6.64 -2.27
C LEU A 142 -14.26 -7.91 -2.71
N HIS A 143 -14.72 -7.97 -3.96
CA HIS A 143 -15.43 -9.15 -4.47
C HIS A 143 -14.56 -10.41 -4.49
N SER A 144 -13.25 -10.29 -4.76
CA SER A 144 -12.33 -11.44 -4.76
C SER A 144 -12.35 -12.20 -3.43
N TRP A 145 -12.52 -11.50 -2.30
CA TRP A 145 -12.51 -12.14 -0.98
C TRP A 145 -13.67 -13.11 -0.75
N SER A 146 -14.80 -12.99 -1.47
CA SER A 146 -15.88 -13.99 -1.36
C SER A 146 -15.49 -15.34 -1.97
N GLU A 147 -14.52 -15.36 -2.88
CA GLU A 147 -14.03 -16.56 -3.56
C GLU A 147 -12.80 -17.19 -2.90
N LEU A 148 -12.20 -16.56 -1.89
CA LEU A 148 -10.98 -17.06 -1.25
C LEU A 148 -11.15 -18.50 -0.73
N LYS A 149 -12.24 -18.78 -0.01
CA LYS A 149 -12.54 -20.13 0.49
C LYS A 149 -12.62 -21.15 -0.66
N ASN A 150 -13.34 -20.81 -1.74
CA ASN A 150 -13.55 -21.73 -2.85
C ASN A 150 -12.24 -21.96 -3.62
N ALA A 151 -11.42 -20.92 -3.80
CA ALA A 151 -10.10 -21.03 -4.40
C ALA A 151 -9.17 -21.97 -3.63
N VAL A 152 -9.21 -21.96 -2.29
CA VAL A 152 -8.43 -22.89 -1.46
C VAL A 152 -8.87 -24.35 -1.65
N ILE A 153 -10.17 -24.59 -1.83
CA ILE A 153 -10.74 -25.95 -1.93
C ILE A 153 -10.65 -26.49 -3.36
N GLU A 154 -11.01 -25.68 -4.34
CA GLU A 154 -11.24 -26.08 -5.72
C GLU A 154 -10.11 -25.65 -6.66
N GLY A 155 -9.20 -24.79 -6.18
CA GLY A 155 -8.20 -24.12 -6.99
C GLY A 155 -8.72 -22.90 -7.74
N GLY A 156 -7.79 -22.27 -8.46
CA GLY A 156 -8.00 -21.00 -9.16
C GLY A 156 -7.64 -19.79 -8.30
N VAL A 157 -7.78 -18.61 -8.89
CA VAL A 157 -7.46 -17.33 -8.24
C VAL A 157 -8.76 -16.62 -7.85
N PRO A 158 -8.90 -16.13 -6.61
CA PRO A 158 -10.15 -15.53 -6.14
C PRO A 158 -10.67 -14.40 -7.05
N PHE A 159 -9.80 -13.51 -7.54
CA PHE A 159 -10.18 -12.47 -8.50
C PHE A 159 -10.76 -13.05 -9.80
N ASN A 160 -10.04 -13.97 -10.45
CA ASN A 160 -10.53 -14.60 -11.68
C ASN A 160 -11.88 -15.29 -11.46
N ARG A 161 -12.06 -15.98 -10.32
CA ARG A 161 -13.32 -16.63 -9.99
C ARG A 161 -14.48 -15.63 -9.84
N ALA A 162 -14.22 -14.50 -9.18
CA ALA A 162 -15.21 -13.45 -8.96
C ALA A 162 -15.53 -12.65 -10.25
N HIS A 163 -14.60 -12.57 -11.19
CA HIS A 163 -14.70 -11.72 -12.39
C HIS A 163 -14.70 -12.51 -13.71
N GLY A 164 -15.31 -13.69 -13.73
CA GLY A 164 -15.59 -14.43 -14.97
C GLY A 164 -14.36 -14.96 -15.70
N GLY A 165 -13.29 -15.27 -14.98
CA GLY A 165 -12.02 -15.79 -15.49
C GLY A 165 -11.00 -14.72 -15.88
N VAL A 166 -11.38 -13.44 -15.88
CA VAL A 166 -10.53 -12.32 -16.30
C VAL A 166 -9.35 -12.14 -15.35
N HIS A 167 -8.16 -11.90 -15.91
CA HIS A 167 -6.95 -11.61 -15.14
C HIS A 167 -7.00 -10.19 -14.55
N ALA A 168 -6.46 -9.98 -13.33
CA ALA A 168 -6.45 -8.67 -12.67
C ALA A 168 -5.85 -7.55 -13.53
N PHE A 169 -4.71 -7.77 -14.20
CA PHE A 169 -4.13 -6.81 -15.14
C PHE A 169 -4.96 -6.52 -16.41
N GLU A 170 -5.88 -7.39 -16.80
CA GLU A 170 -6.74 -7.17 -17.97
C GLU A 170 -8.04 -6.45 -17.60
N TYR A 171 -8.52 -6.62 -16.37
CA TYR A 171 -9.78 -6.06 -15.89
C TYR A 171 -9.88 -4.53 -16.00
N PRO A 172 -8.83 -3.72 -15.72
CA PRO A 172 -8.88 -2.27 -15.94
C PRO A 172 -9.29 -1.84 -17.35
N ARG A 173 -9.05 -2.67 -18.37
CA ARG A 173 -9.51 -2.38 -19.74
C ARG A 173 -11.03 -2.50 -19.90
N LEU A 174 -11.67 -3.27 -19.02
CA LEU A 174 -13.11 -3.53 -19.03
C LEU A 174 -13.89 -2.53 -18.17
N ASP A 175 -13.25 -1.98 -17.12
CA ASP A 175 -13.84 -0.98 -16.22
C ASP A 175 -12.94 0.26 -16.15
N GLN A 176 -13.27 1.28 -16.95
CA GLN A 176 -12.52 2.55 -17.01
C GLN A 176 -12.48 3.27 -15.66
N ARG A 177 -13.55 3.16 -14.85
CA ARG A 177 -13.59 3.77 -13.51
C ARG A 177 -12.60 3.07 -12.58
N PHE A 178 -12.57 1.74 -12.61
CA PHE A 178 -11.58 0.99 -11.83
C PHE A 178 -10.15 1.24 -12.31
N ASN A 179 -9.92 1.37 -13.62
CA ASN A 179 -8.61 1.73 -14.17
C ASN A 179 -8.10 3.07 -13.62
N GLN A 180 -8.96 4.08 -13.53
CA GLN A 180 -8.60 5.37 -12.94
C GLN A 180 -8.23 5.24 -11.45
N ILE A 181 -9.00 4.46 -10.68
CA ILE A 181 -8.70 4.19 -9.27
C ILE A 181 -7.35 3.48 -9.12
N PHE A 182 -7.13 2.42 -9.89
CA PHE A 182 -5.90 1.63 -9.89
C PHE A 182 -4.67 2.49 -10.22
N ASN A 183 -4.73 3.24 -11.34
CA ASN A 183 -3.62 4.08 -11.77
C ASN A 183 -3.34 5.21 -10.76
N ASN A 184 -4.38 5.87 -10.23
CA ASN A 184 -4.19 6.90 -9.22
C ASN A 184 -3.53 6.35 -7.95
N ALA A 185 -3.96 5.16 -7.50
CA ALA A 185 -3.35 4.45 -6.38
C ALA A 185 -1.86 4.16 -6.64
N MET A 186 -1.52 3.55 -7.78
CA MET A 186 -0.15 3.21 -8.12
C MET A 186 0.77 4.42 -8.25
N ILE A 187 0.28 5.53 -8.81
CA ILE A 187 1.03 6.80 -8.90
C ILE A 187 1.35 7.32 -7.50
N ASN A 188 0.35 7.38 -6.61
CA ASN A 188 0.52 7.91 -5.26
C ASN A 188 1.51 7.08 -4.43
N TYR A 189 1.36 5.76 -4.49
CA TYR A 189 2.17 4.85 -3.69
C TYR A 189 3.62 4.79 -4.20
N SER A 190 3.79 4.70 -5.53
CA SER A 190 5.13 4.71 -6.15
C SER A 190 5.84 6.05 -5.90
N THR A 191 5.16 7.19 -5.99
CA THR A 191 5.78 8.50 -5.75
C THR A 191 6.35 8.60 -4.34
N THR A 192 5.57 8.20 -3.33
CA THR A 192 6.00 8.22 -1.93
C THR A 192 7.21 7.31 -1.72
N ALA A 193 7.14 6.08 -2.23
CA ALA A 193 8.19 5.08 -2.06
C ALA A 193 9.49 5.48 -2.77
N ILE A 194 9.41 5.92 -4.03
CA ILE A 194 10.59 6.25 -4.84
C ILE A 194 11.28 7.54 -4.38
N LYS A 195 10.54 8.53 -3.86
CA LYS A 195 11.18 9.69 -3.21
C LYS A 195 12.02 9.28 -1.99
N ALA A 196 11.61 8.26 -1.24
CA ALA A 196 12.43 7.73 -0.15
C ALA A 196 13.65 6.98 -0.69
N VAL A 197 13.48 6.15 -1.74
CA VAL A 197 14.57 5.42 -2.38
C VAL A 197 15.65 6.38 -2.89
N VAL A 198 15.29 7.39 -3.67
CA VAL A 198 16.24 8.36 -4.23
C VAL A 198 17.06 9.09 -3.14
N LYS A 199 16.48 9.31 -1.95
CA LYS A 199 17.18 9.95 -0.82
C LYS A 199 18.16 9.03 -0.11
N CYS A 200 17.91 7.72 -0.08
CA CYS A 200 18.60 6.78 0.80
C CYS A 200 19.41 5.70 0.05
N TYR A 201 19.17 5.50 -1.24
CA TYR A 201 19.79 4.47 -2.05
C TYR A 201 20.68 5.07 -3.14
N ASN A 202 21.99 4.91 -2.99
CA ASN A 202 22.98 5.44 -3.92
C ASN A 202 23.27 4.53 -5.12
N GLY A 203 22.58 3.38 -5.24
CA GLY A 203 22.88 2.42 -6.30
C GLY A 203 22.50 2.87 -7.71
N PHE A 204 21.83 4.02 -7.86
CA PHE A 204 21.60 4.66 -9.16
C PHE A 204 22.76 5.54 -9.63
N ALA A 205 23.69 5.90 -8.73
CA ALA A 205 24.81 6.77 -9.08
C ALA A 205 25.67 6.13 -10.19
N ASN A 206 26.14 6.97 -11.12
CA ASN A 206 26.99 6.61 -12.26
C ASN A 206 26.37 5.69 -13.33
N LEU A 207 25.08 5.33 -13.21
CA LEU A 207 24.37 4.71 -14.32
C LEU A 207 24.22 5.70 -15.48
N LYS A 208 24.34 5.22 -16.71
CA LYS A 208 24.04 5.97 -17.94
C LYS A 208 22.66 5.62 -18.46
N GLN A 209 22.24 4.36 -18.32
CA GLN A 209 20.93 3.87 -18.75
C GLN A 209 20.29 2.97 -17.70
N LEU A 210 19.04 3.28 -17.34
CA LEU A 210 18.23 2.52 -16.38
C LEU A 210 16.93 2.09 -17.05
N VAL A 211 16.64 0.79 -17.04
CA VAL A 211 15.37 0.24 -17.53
C VAL A 211 14.46 -0.03 -16.35
N ASP A 212 13.23 0.47 -16.37
CA ASP A 212 12.20 0.14 -15.37
C ASP A 212 11.20 -0.82 -16.02
N VAL A 213 11.23 -2.08 -15.57
CA VAL A 213 10.39 -3.16 -16.12
C VAL A 213 9.09 -3.24 -15.34
N GLY A 214 7.96 -3.15 -16.05
CA GLY A 214 6.66 -2.94 -15.41
C GLY A 214 6.53 -1.53 -14.82
N GLY A 215 7.18 -0.54 -15.46
CA GLY A 215 7.24 0.83 -14.95
C GLY A 215 5.92 1.60 -15.04
N GLY A 216 4.87 0.99 -15.62
CA GLY A 216 3.55 1.57 -15.77
C GLY A 216 3.59 2.87 -16.57
N LEU A 217 2.98 3.91 -16.01
CA LEU A 217 2.95 5.26 -16.59
C LEU A 217 4.26 6.04 -16.37
N GLY A 218 5.37 5.40 -15.99
CA GLY A 218 6.72 5.98 -15.95
C GLY A 218 7.03 6.93 -14.80
N VAL A 219 6.19 6.99 -13.76
CA VAL A 219 6.36 7.91 -12.62
C VAL A 219 7.64 7.62 -11.82
N THR A 220 8.00 6.34 -11.67
CA THR A 220 9.26 5.92 -11.03
C THR A 220 10.47 6.52 -11.74
N LEU A 221 10.58 6.31 -13.05
CA LEU A 221 11.69 6.85 -13.83
C LEU A 221 11.68 8.36 -13.88
N LYS A 222 10.52 9.01 -13.99
CA LYS A 222 10.39 10.47 -13.88
C LYS A 222 11.10 10.99 -12.63
N ILE A 223 10.88 10.37 -11.47
CA ILE A 223 11.48 10.80 -10.19
C ILE A 223 12.99 10.51 -10.18
N ILE A 224 13.41 9.33 -10.64
CA ILE A 224 14.83 8.93 -10.66
C ILE A 224 15.63 9.83 -11.62
N THR A 225 15.18 10.03 -12.86
CA THR A 225 15.89 10.86 -13.84
C THR A 225 15.90 12.34 -13.46
N SER A 226 14.89 12.81 -12.72
CA SER A 226 14.91 14.18 -12.15
C SER A 226 16.00 14.35 -11.10
N ALA A 227 16.27 13.32 -10.29
CA ALA A 227 17.32 13.33 -9.27
C ALA A 227 18.71 13.01 -9.84
N TYR A 228 18.77 12.24 -10.94
CA TYR A 228 19.98 11.86 -11.64
C TYR A 228 19.88 12.21 -13.13
N PRO A 229 20.02 13.50 -13.52
CA PRO A 229 19.77 13.95 -14.90
C PRO A 229 20.68 13.34 -15.97
N SER A 230 21.79 12.70 -15.57
CA SER A 230 22.68 11.98 -16.48
C SER A 230 22.16 10.60 -16.91
N ILE A 231 21.17 10.06 -16.19
CA ILE A 231 20.57 8.75 -16.50
C ILE A 231 19.55 8.93 -17.63
N LYS A 232 19.66 8.09 -18.66
CA LYS A 232 18.59 7.85 -19.63
C LYS A 232 17.70 6.72 -19.12
N GLY A 233 16.43 7.02 -18.88
CA GLY A 233 15.43 6.03 -18.45
C GLY A 233 14.75 5.36 -19.63
N ILE A 234 14.55 4.05 -19.56
CA ILE A 234 13.66 3.30 -20.45
C ILE A 234 12.51 2.75 -19.61
N ASN A 235 11.32 3.34 -19.75
CA ASN A 235 10.10 2.84 -19.13
C ASN A 235 9.53 1.72 -20.00
N PHE A 236 9.60 0.48 -19.51
CA PHE A 236 9.18 -0.69 -20.25
C PHE A 236 7.94 -1.32 -19.64
N ASP A 237 6.87 -1.43 -20.43
CA ASP A 237 5.60 -2.02 -20.01
C ASP A 237 4.84 -2.59 -21.22
N LEU A 238 3.66 -3.15 -21.02
CA LEU A 238 2.79 -3.61 -22.08
C LEU A 238 2.43 -2.46 -23.03
N PRO A 239 2.31 -2.70 -24.36
CA PRO A 239 2.08 -1.64 -25.34
C PRO A 239 0.90 -0.72 -25.04
N HIS A 240 -0.21 -1.27 -24.56
CA HIS A 240 -1.40 -0.50 -24.21
C HIS A 240 -1.22 0.41 -22.97
N VAL A 241 -0.37 0.06 -22.01
CA VAL A 241 -0.07 0.92 -20.85
C VAL A 241 0.78 2.10 -21.29
N ILE A 242 1.78 1.82 -22.13
CA ILE A 242 2.70 2.82 -22.67
C ILE A 242 1.97 3.87 -23.52
N GLN A 243 0.88 3.50 -24.20
CA GLN A 243 0.07 4.45 -24.97
C GLN A 243 -0.52 5.58 -24.12
N ASP A 244 -0.79 5.32 -22.84
CA ASP A 244 -1.34 6.31 -21.90
C ASP A 244 -0.25 7.00 -21.07
N ALA A 245 1.03 6.65 -21.26
CA ALA A 245 2.14 7.19 -20.48
C ALA A 245 2.45 8.65 -20.90
N PRO A 246 2.46 9.61 -19.95
CA PRO A 246 2.87 10.98 -20.23
C PRO A 246 4.37 11.05 -20.55
N SER A 247 4.77 11.95 -21.45
CA SER A 247 6.19 12.17 -21.74
C SER A 247 6.92 12.82 -20.56
N TYR A 248 8.10 12.30 -20.22
CA TYR A 248 8.99 12.90 -19.22
C TYR A 248 10.40 13.16 -19.78
N PRO A 249 11.05 14.26 -19.39
CA PRO A 249 12.44 14.50 -19.74
C PRO A 249 13.36 13.34 -19.32
N GLY A 250 14.18 12.87 -20.25
CA GLY A 250 15.13 11.78 -20.01
C GLY A 250 14.52 10.38 -19.93
N VAL A 251 13.22 10.21 -20.23
CA VAL A 251 12.53 8.92 -20.23
C VAL A 251 12.03 8.59 -21.63
N GLU A 252 12.40 7.41 -22.13
CA GLU A 252 11.85 6.79 -23.32
C GLU A 252 10.83 5.72 -22.92
N HIS A 253 9.64 5.71 -23.51
CA HIS A 253 8.64 4.68 -23.25
C HIS A 253 8.67 3.60 -24.33
N VAL A 254 8.79 2.34 -23.93
CA VAL A 254 8.93 1.19 -24.82
C VAL A 254 7.88 0.14 -24.47
N GLY A 255 7.05 -0.21 -25.45
CA GLY A 255 6.04 -1.27 -25.31
C GLY A 255 6.62 -2.65 -25.64
N GLY A 256 6.31 -3.67 -24.85
CA GLY A 256 6.67 -5.06 -25.14
C GLY A 256 6.19 -6.06 -24.10
N ASP A 257 6.71 -7.28 -24.16
CA ASP A 257 6.47 -8.33 -23.16
C ASP A 257 7.79 -8.71 -22.48
N MET A 258 7.84 -8.50 -21.16
CA MET A 258 9.01 -8.80 -20.32
C MET A 258 9.36 -10.29 -20.25
N PHE A 259 8.40 -11.17 -20.54
CA PHE A 259 8.65 -12.61 -20.64
C PHE A 259 9.23 -13.01 -22.01
N GLU A 260 9.21 -12.14 -23.01
CA GLU A 260 9.88 -12.36 -24.29
C GLU A 260 11.26 -11.71 -24.31
N LYS A 261 11.33 -10.40 -24.09
CA LYS A 261 12.59 -9.64 -24.09
C LYS A 261 12.46 -8.37 -23.27
N VAL A 262 13.52 -8.03 -22.54
CA VAL A 262 13.66 -6.77 -21.81
C VAL A 262 14.67 -5.87 -22.55
N PRO A 263 14.44 -4.53 -22.65
CA PRO A 263 15.44 -3.61 -23.20
C PRO A 263 16.77 -3.66 -22.46
N GLU A 264 17.86 -3.41 -23.17
CA GLU A 264 19.20 -3.41 -22.59
C GLU A 264 19.46 -2.15 -21.75
N GLY A 265 20.27 -2.25 -20.70
CA GLY A 265 20.67 -1.10 -19.88
C GLY A 265 21.78 -1.44 -18.88
N ASP A 266 22.38 -0.43 -18.26
CA ASP A 266 23.43 -0.66 -17.25
C ASP A 266 22.85 -1.32 -15.99
N ALA A 267 21.61 -0.97 -15.66
CA ALA A 267 20.82 -1.62 -14.64
C ALA A 267 19.35 -1.74 -15.04
N ILE A 268 18.68 -2.70 -14.42
CA ILE A 268 17.24 -2.89 -14.54
C ILE A 268 16.62 -2.70 -13.15
N PHE A 269 15.57 -1.89 -13.05
CA PHE A 269 14.75 -1.72 -11.86
C PHE A 269 13.46 -2.54 -12.03
N ILE A 270 13.08 -3.26 -10.97
CA ILE A 270 11.88 -4.09 -10.90
C ILE A 270 11.20 -3.79 -9.57
N LYS A 271 10.11 -3.01 -9.60
CA LYS A 271 9.38 -2.56 -8.39
C LYS A 271 7.98 -3.13 -8.36
N TRP A 272 7.69 -3.99 -7.39
CA TRP A 272 6.38 -4.63 -7.21
C TRP A 272 5.96 -5.36 -8.47
N ILE A 273 6.82 -6.26 -8.93
CA ILE A 273 6.57 -7.08 -10.12
C ILE A 273 6.80 -8.53 -9.78
N LEU A 274 7.90 -8.88 -9.12
CA LEU A 274 8.18 -10.27 -8.79
C LEU A 274 7.08 -10.84 -7.89
N HIS A 275 6.49 -10.03 -7.01
CA HIS A 275 5.40 -10.49 -6.15
C HIS A 275 4.08 -10.79 -6.88
N ASP A 276 3.91 -10.35 -8.14
CA ASP A 276 2.69 -10.62 -8.92
C ASP A 276 2.72 -11.99 -9.61
N TRP A 277 3.90 -12.62 -9.69
CA TRP A 277 4.11 -13.79 -10.53
C TRP A 277 4.61 -15.00 -9.74
N SER A 278 4.27 -16.19 -10.23
CA SER A 278 4.85 -17.46 -9.76
C SER A 278 6.38 -17.50 -9.90
N ASP A 279 7.03 -18.38 -9.15
CA ASP A 279 8.49 -18.54 -9.19
C ASP A 279 9.02 -18.86 -10.60
N GLU A 280 8.31 -19.67 -11.40
CA GLU A 280 8.69 -20.02 -12.76
C GLU A 280 8.74 -18.78 -13.68
N HIS A 281 7.71 -17.95 -13.59
CA HIS A 281 7.62 -16.69 -14.32
C HIS A 281 8.69 -15.69 -13.85
N CYS A 282 8.93 -15.59 -12.53
CA CYS A 282 10.02 -14.76 -12.01
C CYS A 282 11.38 -15.21 -12.53
N VAL A 283 11.69 -16.52 -12.55
CA VAL A 283 12.95 -17.02 -13.11
C VAL A 283 13.05 -16.70 -14.61
N LYS A 284 11.97 -16.83 -15.37
CA LYS A 284 11.94 -16.48 -16.80
C LYS A 284 12.26 -15.00 -17.01
N LEU A 285 11.56 -14.11 -16.29
CA LEU A 285 11.80 -12.67 -16.33
C LEU A 285 13.25 -12.34 -15.94
N LEU A 286 13.72 -12.86 -14.82
CA LEU A 286 15.06 -12.57 -14.31
C LEU A 286 16.17 -13.05 -15.28
N LYS A 287 15.96 -14.13 -16.03
CA LYS A 287 16.88 -14.55 -17.11
C LYS A 287 16.94 -13.57 -18.27
N ASN A 288 15.79 -12.99 -18.65
CA ASN A 288 15.73 -11.93 -19.65
C ASN A 288 16.47 -10.68 -19.14
N CYS A 289 16.25 -10.30 -17.87
CA CYS A 289 16.97 -9.20 -17.23
C CYS A 289 18.49 -9.45 -17.15
N TYR A 290 18.90 -10.67 -16.76
CA TYR A 290 20.31 -11.07 -16.74
C TYR A 290 20.96 -10.92 -18.12
N SER A 291 20.24 -11.28 -19.18
CA SER A 291 20.75 -11.16 -20.56
C SER A 291 20.81 -9.71 -21.07
N ALA A 292 20.04 -8.80 -20.46
CA ALA A 292 19.88 -7.41 -20.90
C ALA A 292 20.80 -6.41 -20.17
N ILE A 293 21.60 -6.88 -19.21
CA ILE A 293 22.59 -6.05 -18.49
C ILE A 293 24.03 -6.45 -18.86
N PRO A 294 25.02 -5.55 -18.80
CA PRO A 294 26.43 -5.90 -18.97
C PRO A 294 26.95 -6.78 -17.81
N ASP A 295 28.19 -7.27 -17.92
CA ASP A 295 28.81 -8.15 -16.90
C ASP A 295 28.98 -7.48 -15.53
N ASP A 296 29.17 -6.16 -15.52
CA ASP A 296 29.22 -5.31 -14.32
C ASP A 296 27.87 -4.67 -13.97
N GLY A 297 26.81 -5.02 -14.70
CA GLY A 297 25.46 -4.54 -14.48
C GLY A 297 24.75 -5.21 -13.31
N LYS A 298 23.56 -4.70 -12.98
CA LYS A 298 22.74 -5.24 -11.87
C LYS A 298 21.24 -5.15 -12.12
N VAL A 299 20.49 -6.04 -11.48
CA VAL A 299 19.04 -5.88 -11.31
C VAL A 299 18.77 -5.36 -9.91
N ILE A 300 17.92 -4.35 -9.79
CA ILE A 300 17.54 -3.69 -8.54
C ILE A 300 16.06 -4.00 -8.32
N VAL A 301 15.77 -4.79 -7.31
CA VAL A 301 14.42 -5.24 -6.96
C VAL A 301 13.91 -4.45 -5.77
N MET A 302 12.65 -4.02 -5.82
CA MET A 302 11.96 -3.38 -4.69
C MET A 302 10.69 -4.18 -4.35
N GLU A 303 10.74 -4.93 -3.26
CA GLU A 303 9.67 -5.88 -2.87
C GLU A 303 9.51 -5.99 -1.36
N GLY A 304 8.36 -6.52 -0.92
CA GLY A 304 8.18 -6.98 0.44
C GLY A 304 9.05 -8.19 0.70
N VAL A 305 9.53 -8.34 1.94
CA VAL A 305 10.28 -9.55 2.34
C VAL A 305 9.65 -10.09 3.61
N VAL A 306 9.07 -11.28 3.51
CA VAL A 306 8.48 -11.95 4.67
C VAL A 306 9.59 -12.61 5.51
N PRO A 307 9.53 -12.48 6.86
CA PRO A 307 10.40 -13.19 7.76
C PRO A 307 10.00 -14.66 7.82
N THR A 308 10.96 -15.51 8.19
CA THR A 308 10.69 -16.94 8.41
C THR A 308 9.70 -17.17 9.56
N VAL A 309 9.71 -16.30 10.57
CA VAL A 309 8.79 -16.33 11.71
C VAL A 309 7.98 -15.03 11.70
N PRO A 310 6.65 -15.08 11.63
CA PRO A 310 5.82 -13.87 11.66
C PRO A 310 6.01 -13.08 12.95
N GLU A 311 6.11 -11.76 12.81
CA GLU A 311 6.17 -10.80 13.92
C GLU A 311 4.88 -9.97 14.00
N THR A 312 4.64 -9.35 15.15
CA THR A 312 3.42 -8.56 15.39
C THR A 312 3.59 -7.05 15.14
N THR A 313 4.69 -6.64 14.50
CA THR A 313 4.95 -5.23 14.16
C THR A 313 3.99 -4.74 13.08
N ALA A 314 3.79 -3.42 12.96
CA ALA A 314 2.91 -2.86 11.94
C ALA A 314 3.44 -3.11 10.51
N ALA A 315 4.77 -3.03 10.32
CA ALA A 315 5.41 -3.32 9.04
C ALA A 315 5.17 -4.78 8.63
N GLU A 316 5.35 -5.72 9.57
CA GLU A 316 5.17 -7.13 9.27
C GLU A 316 3.72 -7.49 8.98
N LYS A 317 2.78 -6.94 9.76
CA LYS A 317 1.35 -7.09 9.49
C LYS A 317 0.98 -6.57 8.10
N ALA A 318 1.55 -5.43 7.68
CA ALA A 318 1.29 -4.86 6.36
C ALA A 318 1.85 -5.74 5.22
N ILE A 319 3.06 -6.29 5.37
CA ILE A 319 3.66 -7.21 4.38
C ILE A 319 2.83 -8.50 4.29
N SER A 320 2.46 -9.09 5.42
CA SER A 320 1.59 -10.27 5.47
C SER A 320 0.21 -10.00 4.83
N GLN A 321 -0.37 -8.81 5.05
CA GLN A 321 -1.60 -8.41 4.36
C GLN A 321 -1.40 -8.25 2.85
N GLY A 322 -0.24 -7.73 2.44
CA GLY A 322 0.19 -7.65 1.04
C GLY A 322 0.27 -9.03 0.37
N ASP A 323 0.82 -10.03 1.05
CA ASP A 323 0.88 -11.40 0.55
C ASP A 323 -0.51 -11.99 0.25
N LEU A 324 -1.46 -11.80 1.18
CA LEU A 324 -2.84 -12.25 0.97
C LEU A 324 -3.57 -11.44 -0.12
N LEU A 325 -3.19 -10.17 -0.33
CA LEU A 325 -3.64 -9.41 -1.50
C LEU A 325 -3.09 -10.06 -2.79
N MET A 326 -1.81 -10.43 -2.84
CA MET A 326 -1.25 -11.12 -4.02
C MET A 326 -1.96 -12.45 -4.27
N MET A 327 -2.17 -13.26 -3.22
CA MET A 327 -2.90 -14.53 -3.30
C MET A 327 -4.32 -14.36 -3.86
N THR A 328 -5.00 -13.27 -3.50
CA THR A 328 -6.39 -13.04 -3.93
C THR A 328 -6.50 -12.46 -5.33
N GLN A 329 -5.52 -11.65 -5.76
CA GLN A 329 -5.62 -10.91 -7.02
C GLN A 329 -4.81 -11.51 -8.18
N ASN A 330 -3.65 -12.12 -7.90
CA ASN A 330 -2.67 -12.45 -8.93
C ASN A 330 -2.38 -13.97 -8.98
N PRO A 331 -2.47 -14.61 -10.16
CA PRO A 331 -2.11 -16.02 -10.33
C PRO A 331 -0.67 -16.34 -9.96
N GLY A 332 -0.49 -17.02 -8.83
CA GLY A 332 0.82 -17.42 -8.33
C GLY A 332 1.62 -16.28 -7.70
N GLY A 333 1.02 -15.09 -7.54
CA GLY A 333 1.62 -13.97 -6.83
C GLY A 333 1.78 -14.29 -5.33
N LYS A 334 2.89 -13.84 -4.76
CA LYS A 334 3.25 -14.00 -3.34
C LYS A 334 4.38 -13.06 -2.95
N GLU A 335 4.39 -12.64 -1.70
CA GLU A 335 5.59 -12.12 -1.06
C GLU A 335 6.58 -13.25 -0.81
N ARG A 336 7.87 -12.92 -0.72
CA ARG A 336 8.93 -13.93 -0.63
C ARG A 336 9.89 -13.64 0.50
N SER A 337 10.43 -14.72 1.07
CA SER A 337 11.53 -14.64 2.00
C SER A 337 12.83 -14.27 1.29
N ARG A 338 13.83 -13.84 2.08
CA ARG A 338 15.19 -13.59 1.58
C ARG A 338 15.79 -14.79 0.85
N ASP A 339 15.56 -16.00 1.36
CA ASP A 339 16.11 -17.22 0.78
C ASP A 339 15.41 -17.60 -0.53
N GLU A 340 14.11 -17.34 -0.65
CA GLU A 340 13.39 -17.48 -1.92
C GLU A 340 13.88 -16.50 -2.98
N PHE A 341 14.09 -15.22 -2.64
CA PHE A 341 14.71 -14.27 -3.57
C PHE A 341 16.11 -14.71 -4.01
N LYS A 342 16.91 -15.23 -3.07
CA LYS A 342 18.24 -15.79 -3.40
C LYS A 342 18.11 -16.96 -4.37
N ALA A 343 17.16 -17.87 -4.13
CA ALA A 343 16.92 -19.01 -5.00
C ALA A 343 16.49 -18.59 -6.41
N LEU A 344 15.61 -17.58 -6.54
CA LEU A 344 15.21 -17.01 -7.83
C LEU A 344 16.43 -16.44 -8.57
N ALA A 345 17.21 -15.60 -7.89
CA ALA A 345 18.41 -14.98 -8.46
C ALA A 345 19.42 -16.04 -8.95
N THR A 346 19.71 -17.05 -8.13
CA THR A 346 20.62 -18.15 -8.50
C THR A 346 20.11 -18.94 -9.70
N LYS A 347 18.81 -19.29 -9.75
CA LYS A 347 18.21 -20.00 -10.90
C LYS A 347 18.25 -19.17 -12.19
N ALA A 348 18.28 -17.84 -12.09
CA ALA A 348 18.38 -16.93 -13.22
C ALA A 348 19.83 -16.65 -13.66
N GLY A 349 20.83 -17.09 -12.90
CA GLY A 349 22.25 -16.96 -13.24
C GLY A 349 23.03 -15.93 -12.41
N PHE A 350 22.37 -15.18 -11.54
CA PHE A 350 23.04 -14.21 -10.65
C PHE A 350 23.85 -14.93 -9.57
N LYS A 351 25.05 -14.42 -9.27
CA LYS A 351 25.95 -15.00 -8.26
C LYS A 351 25.56 -14.60 -6.84
N HIS A 352 25.12 -13.35 -6.66
CA HIS A 352 24.89 -12.78 -5.34
C HIS A 352 23.63 -11.92 -5.31
N ILE A 353 22.99 -11.89 -4.13
CA ILE A 353 21.98 -10.88 -3.80
C ILE A 353 22.45 -10.05 -2.60
N LYS A 354 22.11 -8.76 -2.60
CA LYS A 354 22.41 -7.85 -1.50
C LYS A 354 21.17 -7.06 -1.13
N LEU A 355 20.67 -7.25 0.08
CA LEU A 355 19.64 -6.39 0.66
C LEU A 355 20.33 -5.10 1.12
N VAL A 356 19.97 -3.97 0.52
CA VAL A 356 20.69 -2.70 0.67
C VAL A 356 20.06 -1.81 1.73
N CYS A 357 18.75 -1.58 1.64
CA CYS A 357 18.01 -0.76 2.59
C CYS A 357 16.53 -1.17 2.63
N PHE A 358 15.88 -0.85 3.75
CA PHE A 358 14.46 -1.09 3.99
C PHE A 358 13.74 0.25 4.11
N LEU A 359 12.83 0.55 3.19
CA LEU A 359 12.16 1.83 3.03
C LEU A 359 10.69 1.60 2.72
N CYS A 360 9.80 2.28 3.44
CA CYS A 360 8.35 2.21 3.19
C CYS A 360 7.77 0.78 3.20
N ASN A 361 8.28 -0.10 4.05
CA ASN A 361 7.96 -1.54 4.14
C ASN A 361 8.51 -2.43 3.00
N PHE A 362 9.41 -1.91 2.17
CA PHE A 362 10.02 -2.64 1.06
C PHE A 362 11.53 -2.68 1.17
N TRP A 363 12.12 -3.79 0.78
CA TRP A 363 13.56 -3.92 0.63
C TRP A 363 14.00 -3.54 -0.77
N ILE A 364 15.08 -2.76 -0.86
CA ILE A 364 15.88 -2.67 -2.07
C ILE A 364 16.88 -3.83 -2.07
N ILE A 365 16.81 -4.68 -3.09
CA ILE A 365 17.64 -5.88 -3.25
C ILE A 365 18.38 -5.78 -4.58
N GLU A 366 19.72 -5.80 -4.54
CA GLU A 366 20.54 -5.87 -5.75
C GLU A 366 20.84 -7.33 -6.09
N PHE A 367 20.57 -7.74 -7.33
CA PHE A 367 21.00 -9.02 -7.90
C PHE A 367 22.20 -8.74 -8.82
N LEU A 368 23.32 -9.41 -8.54
CA LEU A 368 24.63 -9.15 -9.13
C LEU A 368 25.11 -10.37 -9.92
N LYS A 369 25.69 -10.12 -11.10
CA LYS A 369 26.22 -11.16 -11.99
C LYS A 369 27.45 -11.88 -11.46
#